data_AF-A0A251NVE5-F1
#
_entry.id   AF-A0A251NVE5-F1
#
_cell.length_a   1.000
_cell.length_b   1.000
_cell.length_c   1.000
_cell.angle_alpha   90.00
_cell.angle_beta   90.00
_cell.angle_gamma   90.00
#
_symmetry.space_group_name_H-M   'P 1'
#
loop_
_entity.id
_entity.type
_entity.pdbx_description
1 polymer ?
#
loop_
_entity_poly.entity_id
_entity_poly.type
_entity_poly.pdbx_seq_one_letter_code
_entity_poly.pdbx_strand_id
1 'polypeptide(L)'
;MKQLHKQASVNQRRDEEIPSNLASTYSPKALKHPRSLPRSINYLFKEQRLLFILVGILIGSTFFILQPTLYRLGPSDPNNPTTSISRSFSTAHDLVPKPTHAKVGRVPVGLGKRRLRIVVTGGAGFVGSHLVDKLLDRGNDVIVIDNFFTGRKDNLVHHFGNPRFELIRHDVVEPILLEVDQIYHLACPASPVHYKYNPVKTIKTNVMGTLNMLGLAKRIGARFLLTSTSEVYGDPLEHPQKETYWGNVNPIGERSCYDEGKRTAETLAMDYHRGADVEVRIARIFNTYGPRMCLDDGRVVSNFVAQAIRRQPLTVYGDGKQTRSFQYVSDLVNGLVALMDGEHVGPFNLGNPGEFTMLELAE
;
A
#
# COMPACT_ATOMS: atom_id res chain seq x y z
N MET A 1 -72.47 13.00 44.85
CA MET A 1 -72.47 14.47 44.73
C MET A 1 -71.72 14.88 43.46
N LYS A 2 -72.38 15.72 42.65
CA LYS A 2 -71.98 16.59 41.50
C LYS A 2 -70.49 16.66 41.08
N GLN A 3 -70.14 16.32 39.81
CA GLN A 3 -70.02 17.16 38.56
C GLN A 3 -68.68 17.94 38.47
N LEU A 4 -67.98 18.21 37.35
CA LEU A 4 -68.04 17.89 35.89
C LEU A 4 -66.82 18.55 35.16
N HIS A 5 -66.57 18.10 33.90
CA HIS A 5 -65.85 18.72 32.74
C HIS A 5 -64.31 18.54 32.62
N LYS A 6 -63.67 17.93 31.61
CA LYS A 6 -63.87 17.54 30.17
C LYS A 6 -63.31 18.53 29.11
N GLN A 7 -62.35 18.06 28.28
CA GLN A 7 -62.17 18.22 26.80
C GLN A 7 -60.77 17.68 26.39
N ALA A 8 -60.54 16.64 25.55
CA ALA A 8 -60.84 16.32 24.12
C ALA A 8 -59.95 17.12 23.12
N SER A 9 -59.31 16.61 22.05
CA SER A 9 -59.60 15.56 21.02
C SER A 9 -58.29 15.08 20.32
N VAL A 10 -58.01 13.79 20.06
CA VAL A 10 -58.40 12.85 18.96
C VAL A 10 -57.93 13.19 17.53
N ASN A 11 -57.05 12.30 17.01
CA ASN A 11 -56.56 12.11 15.64
C ASN A 11 -57.42 11.07 14.88
N GLN A 12 -57.66 11.24 13.57
CA GLN A 12 -57.58 10.12 12.60
C GLN A 12 -57.66 10.53 11.11
N ARG A 13 -57.07 9.63 10.29
CA ARG A 13 -56.70 9.64 8.86
C ARG A 13 -57.88 9.62 7.85
N ARG A 14 -57.66 10.07 6.60
CA ARG A 14 -57.51 9.25 5.36
C ARG A 14 -57.48 10.11 4.08
N ASP A 15 -56.84 9.55 3.07
CA ASP A 15 -56.53 10.04 1.71
C ASP A 15 -57.76 10.26 0.81
N GLU A 16 -57.66 11.15 -0.19
CA GLU A 16 -58.12 10.94 -1.59
C GLU A 16 -57.78 12.12 -2.55
N GLU A 17 -57.14 11.75 -3.67
CA GLU A 17 -57.23 12.24 -5.07
C GLU A 17 -56.81 13.65 -5.58
N ILE A 18 -56.14 13.61 -6.75
CA ILE A 18 -55.67 14.69 -7.64
C ILE A 18 -56.67 14.83 -8.82
N PRO A 19 -56.86 16.03 -9.44
CA PRO A 19 -56.43 16.17 -10.84
C PRO A 19 -55.91 17.57 -11.30
N SER A 20 -54.82 17.50 -12.10
CA SER A 20 -54.45 18.24 -13.33
C SER A 20 -54.37 19.79 -13.45
N ASN A 21 -53.16 20.23 -13.83
CA ASN A 21 -52.74 21.20 -14.88
C ASN A 21 -53.26 22.66 -14.90
N LEU A 22 -52.33 23.63 -14.83
CA LEU A 22 -52.11 24.65 -15.88
C LEU A 22 -50.76 25.39 -15.72
N ALA A 23 -50.25 25.86 -16.86
CA ALA A 23 -48.87 26.24 -17.18
C ALA A 23 -48.30 27.52 -16.50
N SER A 24 -46.96 27.61 -16.41
CA SER A 24 -46.27 28.91 -16.41
C SER A 24 -44.90 28.88 -17.13
N THR A 25 -44.96 29.46 -18.32
CA THR A 25 -44.07 30.32 -19.10
C THR A 25 -42.64 30.65 -18.60
N TYR A 26 -41.72 30.55 -19.58
CA TYR A 26 -40.27 30.84 -19.58
C TYR A 26 -39.95 32.30 -19.98
N SER A 27 -38.96 32.98 -19.35
CA SER A 27 -38.19 34.14 -19.89
C SER A 27 -37.13 34.68 -18.87
N PRO A 28 -36.11 35.49 -19.25
CA PRO A 28 -35.03 35.29 -20.23
C PRO A 28 -33.60 35.43 -19.64
N LYS A 29 -32.60 35.15 -20.48
CA LYS A 29 -31.14 35.14 -20.20
C LYS A 29 -30.56 36.51 -19.83
N ALA A 30 -29.69 36.54 -18.81
CA ALA A 30 -28.88 37.71 -18.43
C ALA A 30 -27.51 37.76 -19.14
N LEU A 31 -27.00 38.99 -19.30
CA LEU A 31 -25.86 39.42 -20.12
C LEU A 31 -24.49 38.81 -19.74
N LYS A 32 -23.61 38.67 -20.75
CA LYS A 32 -22.21 38.24 -20.63
C LYS A 32 -21.32 39.33 -20.02
N HIS A 33 -20.58 39.00 -18.95
CA HIS A 33 -19.48 39.81 -18.39
C HIS A 33 -18.20 39.73 -19.26
N PRO A 34 -17.34 40.78 -19.25
CA PRO A 34 -16.12 40.82 -20.05
C PRO A 34 -15.08 39.82 -19.53
N ARG A 35 -14.31 39.23 -20.46
CA ARG A 35 -13.32 38.18 -20.20
C ARG A 35 -12.23 38.67 -19.24
N SER A 36 -12.18 38.09 -18.04
CA SER A 36 -11.03 38.23 -17.13
C SER A 36 -9.82 37.47 -17.68
N LEU A 37 -8.63 38.08 -17.63
CA LEU A 37 -7.36 37.43 -17.97
C LEU A 37 -7.20 36.08 -17.21
N PRO A 38 -6.59 35.06 -17.83
CA PRO A 38 -6.30 33.77 -17.20
C PRO A 38 -5.63 33.92 -15.83
N ARG A 39 -6.04 33.12 -14.84
CA ARG A 39 -5.50 33.15 -13.46
C ARG A 39 -3.97 33.06 -13.39
N SER A 40 -3.33 32.41 -14.35
CA SER A 40 -1.87 32.30 -14.47
C SER A 40 -1.19 33.64 -14.75
N ILE A 41 -1.82 34.51 -15.54
CA ILE A 41 -1.28 35.83 -15.87
C ILE A 41 -1.40 36.76 -14.67
N ASN A 42 -2.56 36.76 -14.00
CA ASN A 42 -2.72 37.53 -12.75
C ASN A 42 -1.81 37.03 -11.62
N TYR A 43 -1.40 35.76 -11.64
CA TYR A 43 -0.41 35.22 -10.70
C TYR A 43 1.01 35.77 -10.94
N LEU A 44 1.43 35.96 -12.21
CA LEU A 44 2.73 36.55 -12.53
C LEU A 44 2.85 38.02 -12.11
N PHE A 45 1.74 38.78 -12.20
CA PHE A 45 1.72 40.22 -11.94
C PHE A 45 1.48 40.60 -10.48
N LYS A 46 1.28 39.63 -9.58
CA LYS A 46 1.07 39.89 -8.15
C LYS A 46 2.39 39.78 -7.36
N GLU A 47 2.71 40.83 -6.59
CA GLU A 47 3.78 40.87 -5.57
C GLU A 47 5.20 40.55 -6.07
N GLN A 48 5.84 41.46 -6.81
CA GLN A 48 7.28 41.47 -7.15
C GLN A 48 7.86 40.19 -7.80
N ARG A 49 7.06 39.17 -8.13
CA ARG A 49 7.50 37.87 -8.67
C ARG A 49 8.11 37.96 -10.06
N LEU A 50 7.63 38.89 -10.89
CA LEU A 50 8.23 39.17 -12.20
C LEU A 50 9.70 39.60 -12.07
N LEU A 51 10.03 40.33 -10.99
CA LEU A 51 11.40 40.75 -10.69
C LEU A 51 12.29 39.53 -10.40
N PHE A 52 11.81 38.57 -9.60
CA PHE A 52 12.55 37.35 -9.27
C PHE A 52 12.79 36.45 -10.49
N ILE A 53 11.83 36.36 -11.42
CA ILE A 53 11.99 35.62 -12.68
C ILE A 53 13.08 36.28 -13.55
N LEU A 54 13.03 37.60 -13.68
CA LEU A 54 14.03 38.35 -14.48
C LEU A 54 15.44 38.26 -13.85
N VAL A 55 15.55 38.33 -12.53
CA VAL A 55 16.82 38.14 -11.80
C VAL A 55 17.35 36.71 -12.00
N GLY A 56 16.49 35.69 -11.93
CA GLY A 56 16.88 34.30 -12.18
C GLY A 56 17.41 34.07 -13.61
N ILE A 57 16.76 34.68 -14.61
CA ILE A 57 17.23 34.64 -16.00
C ILE A 57 18.59 35.32 -16.16
N LEU A 58 18.82 36.45 -15.48
CA LEU A 58 20.09 37.17 -15.50
C LEU A 58 21.24 36.35 -14.88
N ILE A 59 20.97 35.66 -13.76
CA ILE A 59 21.95 34.78 -13.10
C ILE A 59 22.23 33.55 -13.95
N GLY A 60 21.22 32.92 -14.55
CA GLY A 60 21.42 31.76 -15.41
C GLY A 60 22.21 32.10 -16.68
N SER A 61 21.92 33.24 -17.30
CA SER A 61 22.63 33.69 -18.51
C SER A 61 24.08 34.09 -18.23
N THR A 62 24.37 34.70 -17.07
CA THR A 62 25.76 34.98 -16.66
C THR A 62 26.56 33.70 -16.38
N PHE A 63 25.95 32.65 -15.82
CA PHE A 63 26.60 31.36 -15.61
C PHE A 63 27.02 30.67 -16.92
N PHE A 64 26.17 30.72 -17.96
CA PHE A 64 26.47 30.13 -19.27
C PHE A 64 27.46 30.95 -20.11
N ILE A 65 27.56 32.26 -19.89
CA ILE A 65 28.50 33.13 -20.62
C ILE A 65 29.90 33.10 -19.99
N LEU A 66 30.00 32.90 -18.66
CA LEU A 66 31.28 32.97 -17.92
C LEU A 66 32.01 31.63 -17.73
N GLN A 67 31.42 30.48 -18.11
CA GLN A 67 32.11 29.17 -18.11
C GLN A 67 32.12 28.50 -19.50
N PRO A 68 33.08 28.80 -20.39
CA PRO A 68 33.17 28.14 -21.70
C PRO A 68 33.93 26.80 -21.69
N THR A 69 34.16 26.14 -20.54
CA THR A 69 35.16 25.07 -20.43
C THR A 69 34.67 23.62 -20.31
N LEU A 70 33.38 23.32 -20.44
CA LEU A 70 32.91 21.92 -20.32
C LEU A 70 32.32 21.28 -21.59
N TYR A 71 32.36 21.97 -22.75
CA TYR A 71 32.00 21.38 -24.05
C TYR A 71 33.22 21.10 -24.92
N ARG A 72 34.04 20.11 -24.52
CA ARG A 72 34.92 19.37 -25.46
C ARG A 72 34.97 17.89 -25.08
N LEU A 73 33.97 17.15 -25.51
CA LEU A 73 34.05 15.72 -25.77
C LEU A 73 33.54 15.52 -27.21
N GLY A 74 34.49 15.48 -28.15
CA GLY A 74 34.23 15.12 -29.54
C GLY A 74 34.35 13.60 -29.75
N PRO A 75 33.65 13.02 -30.74
CA PRO A 75 33.66 11.59 -30.99
C PRO A 75 34.94 11.15 -31.74
N SER A 76 35.54 10.05 -31.32
CA SER A 76 36.65 9.39 -32.01
C SER A 76 36.11 8.44 -33.10
N ASP A 77 36.42 8.72 -34.35
CA ASP A 77 36.09 7.89 -35.52
C ASP A 77 37.41 7.32 -36.10
N PRO A 78 37.60 5.98 -36.21
CA PRO A 78 38.82 5.39 -36.75
C PRO A 78 38.56 4.73 -38.11
N ASN A 79 38.86 5.40 -39.22
CA ASN A 79 38.92 4.76 -40.54
C ASN A 79 39.84 5.50 -41.55
N ASN A 80 41.11 5.05 -41.59
CA ASN A 80 42.01 4.87 -42.76
C ASN A 80 42.44 6.10 -43.61
N PRO A 81 43.49 6.02 -44.47
CA PRO A 81 44.25 4.84 -44.91
C PRO A 81 45.80 4.97 -45.04
N THR A 82 46.41 3.81 -45.35
CA THR A 82 47.63 3.57 -46.19
C THR A 82 49.03 3.86 -45.65
N THR A 83 49.83 2.79 -45.48
CA THR A 83 50.99 2.52 -46.37
C THR A 83 51.51 1.09 -46.21
N SER A 84 51.57 0.40 -47.35
CA SER A 84 52.06 -0.96 -47.58
C SER A 84 53.58 -0.98 -47.75
N ILE A 85 54.28 -1.92 -47.10
CA ILE A 85 55.58 -2.40 -47.57
C ILE A 85 55.63 -3.92 -47.43
N SER A 86 55.65 -4.58 -48.58
CA SER A 86 55.91 -6.00 -48.77
C SER A 86 57.40 -6.31 -48.59
N ARG A 87 57.74 -7.36 -47.84
CA ARG A 87 58.97 -8.15 -48.06
C ARG A 87 58.69 -9.62 -47.80
N SER A 88 58.88 -10.40 -48.86
CA SER A 88 58.93 -11.84 -48.91
C SER A 88 60.30 -12.35 -48.48
N PHE A 89 60.34 -13.36 -47.59
CA PHE A 89 61.42 -14.36 -47.55
C PHE A 89 60.87 -15.70 -47.05
N SER A 90 61.42 -16.77 -47.60
CA SER A 90 60.93 -18.14 -47.63
C SER A 90 61.43 -19.02 -46.47
N THR A 91 60.60 -20.03 -46.15
CA THR A 91 60.93 -21.40 -45.68
C THR A 91 61.80 -21.60 -44.44
N ALA A 92 61.20 -22.12 -43.37
CA ALA A 92 61.65 -23.34 -42.68
C ALA A 92 60.52 -23.89 -41.79
N HIS A 93 60.31 -25.21 -41.87
CA HIS A 93 59.49 -25.99 -40.97
C HIS A 93 60.02 -25.85 -39.54
N ASP A 94 59.15 -25.57 -38.56
CA ASP A 94 59.32 -26.07 -37.20
C ASP A 94 57.99 -26.08 -36.43
N LEU A 95 57.75 -27.22 -35.79
CA LEU A 95 56.55 -27.58 -35.04
C LEU A 95 56.52 -26.80 -33.71
N VAL A 96 55.65 -25.79 -33.62
CA VAL A 96 55.29 -25.13 -32.35
C VAL A 96 53.81 -25.38 -32.06
N PRO A 97 53.42 -25.90 -30.88
CA PRO A 97 52.02 -26.08 -30.54
C PRO A 97 51.33 -24.72 -30.43
N LYS A 98 50.24 -24.53 -31.18
CA LYS A 98 49.35 -23.37 -31.03
C LYS A 98 48.88 -23.27 -29.58
N PRO A 99 48.94 -22.10 -28.93
CA PRO A 99 48.17 -21.88 -27.73
C PRO A 99 46.70 -22.01 -28.13
N THR A 100 46.00 -22.96 -27.54
CA THR A 100 44.55 -23.07 -27.65
C THR A 100 43.97 -21.74 -27.17
N HIS A 101 43.41 -20.96 -28.11
CA HIS A 101 42.47 -19.91 -27.78
C HIS A 101 41.30 -20.58 -27.06
N ALA A 102 41.40 -20.69 -25.74
CA ALA A 102 40.24 -20.87 -24.89
C ALA A 102 39.36 -19.68 -25.22
N LYS A 103 38.26 -19.93 -25.93
CA LYS A 103 37.16 -18.99 -26.04
C LYS A 103 36.86 -18.55 -24.62
N VAL A 104 37.19 -17.31 -24.29
CA VAL A 104 36.65 -16.66 -23.10
C VAL A 104 35.15 -16.65 -23.33
N GLY A 105 34.48 -17.70 -22.87
CA GLY A 105 33.05 -17.76 -22.82
C GLY A 105 32.64 -16.54 -22.02
N ARG A 106 31.92 -15.61 -22.65
CA ARG A 106 31.14 -14.64 -21.90
C ARG A 106 30.28 -15.49 -20.97
N VAL A 107 30.60 -15.47 -19.68
CA VAL A 107 29.74 -16.05 -18.65
C VAL A 107 28.39 -15.38 -18.88
N PRO A 108 27.31 -16.12 -19.18
CA PRO A 108 26.01 -15.52 -19.38
C PRO A 108 25.67 -14.78 -18.08
N VAL A 109 25.53 -13.45 -18.18
CA VAL A 109 25.10 -12.62 -17.06
C VAL A 109 23.68 -13.04 -16.72
N GLY A 110 23.58 -13.89 -15.71
CA GLY A 110 22.41 -14.05 -14.84
C GLY A 110 21.14 -14.58 -15.49
N LEU A 111 21.01 -15.91 -15.55
CA LEU A 111 19.72 -16.61 -15.45
C LEU A 111 19.15 -16.58 -14.01
N GLY A 112 19.59 -15.63 -13.19
CA GLY A 112 19.08 -15.40 -11.84
C GLY A 112 17.90 -14.44 -11.89
N LYS A 113 16.83 -14.74 -11.13
CA LYS A 113 15.68 -13.85 -10.96
C LYS A 113 16.19 -12.46 -10.53
N ARG A 114 15.73 -11.39 -11.19
CA ARG A 114 16.12 -10.00 -10.87
C ARG A 114 15.88 -9.74 -9.38
N ARG A 115 16.93 -9.32 -8.66
CA ARG A 115 16.84 -8.89 -7.27
C ARG A 115 15.96 -7.64 -7.20
N LEU A 116 14.94 -7.66 -6.36
CA LEU A 116 14.03 -6.55 -6.15
C LEU A 116 14.39 -5.79 -4.89
N ARG A 117 14.11 -4.48 -4.89
CA ARG A 117 14.12 -3.65 -3.70
C ARG A 117 12.68 -3.45 -3.23
N ILE A 118 12.39 -3.91 -2.02
CA ILE A 118 11.03 -4.04 -1.51
C ILE A 118 10.92 -3.25 -0.20
N VAL A 119 9.86 -2.45 -0.06
CA VAL A 119 9.53 -1.83 1.22
C VAL A 119 8.35 -2.54 1.87
N VAL A 120 8.45 -2.77 3.18
CA VAL A 120 7.38 -3.31 4.02
C VAL A 120 7.05 -2.29 5.10
N THR A 121 5.92 -1.60 4.97
CA THR A 121 5.45 -0.72 6.04
C THR A 121 4.74 -1.54 7.11
N GLY A 122 4.96 -1.27 8.39
CA GLY A 122 4.49 -2.16 9.48
C GLY A 122 5.28 -3.47 9.56
N GLY A 123 6.50 -3.49 8.99
CA GLY A 123 7.33 -4.70 8.91
C GLY A 123 7.84 -5.21 10.27
N ALA A 124 7.79 -4.39 11.33
CA ALA A 124 8.14 -4.85 12.68
C ALA A 124 6.94 -5.46 13.44
N GLY A 125 5.76 -5.49 12.82
CA GLY A 125 4.56 -6.13 13.35
C GLY A 125 4.58 -7.66 13.23
N PHE A 126 3.49 -8.29 13.66
CA PHE A 126 3.31 -9.75 13.61
C PHE A 126 3.50 -10.29 12.18
N VAL A 127 2.54 -10.06 11.28
CA VAL A 127 2.62 -10.57 9.89
C VAL A 127 3.82 -9.98 9.13
N GLY A 128 4.08 -8.68 9.33
CA GLY A 128 5.17 -7.98 8.64
C GLY A 128 6.53 -8.59 8.87
N SER A 129 6.85 -9.02 10.09
CA SER A 129 8.17 -9.60 10.38
C SER A 129 8.39 -10.96 9.69
N HIS A 130 7.34 -11.80 9.61
CA HIS A 130 7.40 -13.06 8.85
C HIS A 130 7.50 -12.82 7.34
N LEU A 131 6.85 -11.78 6.83
CA LEU A 131 7.00 -11.37 5.43
C LEU A 131 8.43 -10.90 5.15
N VAL A 132 9.04 -10.13 6.05
CA VAL A 132 10.44 -9.69 5.94
C VAL A 132 11.39 -10.89 5.88
N ASP A 133 11.22 -11.88 6.77
CA ASP A 133 11.99 -13.13 6.75
C ASP A 133 11.91 -13.79 5.36
N LYS A 134 10.68 -14.01 4.87
CA LYS A 134 10.43 -14.64 3.56
C LYS A 134 11.05 -13.86 2.39
N LEU A 135 10.96 -12.54 2.40
CA LEU A 135 11.47 -11.70 1.31
C LEU A 135 13.00 -11.65 1.28
N LEU A 136 13.66 -11.66 2.44
CA LEU A 136 15.12 -11.74 2.55
C LEU A 136 15.64 -13.13 2.15
N ASP A 137 14.92 -14.19 2.50
CA ASP A 137 15.22 -15.57 2.08
C ASP A 137 15.12 -15.75 0.56
N ARG A 138 14.22 -15.00 -0.09
CA ARG A 138 14.13 -14.91 -1.57
C ARG A 138 15.30 -14.14 -2.21
N GLY A 139 16.20 -13.55 -1.41
CA GLY A 139 17.36 -12.81 -1.90
C GLY A 139 17.11 -11.35 -2.28
N ASN A 140 15.97 -10.76 -1.88
CA ASN A 140 15.64 -9.36 -2.15
C ASN A 140 16.32 -8.41 -1.17
N ASP A 141 16.36 -7.13 -1.53
CA ASP A 141 16.60 -6.02 -0.60
C ASP A 141 15.31 -5.63 0.07
N VAL A 142 15.29 -5.58 1.40
CA VAL A 142 14.10 -5.29 2.19
C VAL A 142 14.34 -4.09 3.08
N ILE A 143 13.53 -3.06 2.87
CA ILE A 143 13.44 -1.88 3.73
C ILE A 143 12.18 -2.02 4.59
N VAL A 144 12.33 -1.97 5.90
CA VAL A 144 11.20 -1.92 6.83
C VAL A 144 10.94 -0.47 7.23
N ILE A 145 9.68 -0.04 7.15
CA ILE A 145 9.21 1.22 7.71
C ILE A 145 8.30 0.90 8.90
N ASP A 146 8.65 1.34 10.09
CA ASP A 146 7.82 1.14 11.28
C ASP A 146 8.01 2.26 12.31
N ASN A 147 6.93 2.69 12.96
CA ASN A 147 6.99 3.68 14.05
C ASN A 147 7.03 3.03 15.44
N PHE A 148 6.95 1.69 15.52
CA PHE A 148 6.88 0.88 16.72
C PHE A 148 5.66 1.18 17.61
N PHE A 149 4.55 1.63 17.03
CA PHE A 149 3.32 1.84 17.80
C PHE A 149 2.77 0.52 18.36
N THR A 150 2.75 -0.54 17.54
CA THR A 150 2.42 -1.92 17.97
C THR A 150 3.48 -2.94 17.57
N GLY A 151 4.34 -2.62 16.59
CA GLY A 151 5.49 -3.44 16.22
C GLY A 151 6.58 -3.43 17.29
N ARG A 152 7.45 -4.45 17.25
CA ARG A 152 8.58 -4.59 18.18
C ARG A 152 9.87 -4.74 17.41
N LYS A 153 10.91 -4.03 17.84
CA LYS A 153 12.24 -4.13 17.24
C LYS A 153 12.80 -5.56 17.32
N ASP A 154 12.51 -6.28 18.40
CA ASP A 154 12.91 -7.67 18.64
C ASP A 154 12.48 -8.63 17.52
N ASN A 155 11.38 -8.32 16.81
CA ASN A 155 10.93 -9.12 15.68
C ASN A 155 11.88 -9.06 14.47
N LEU A 156 12.87 -8.17 14.47
CA LEU A 156 13.76 -7.90 13.34
C LEU A 156 15.26 -7.94 13.72
N VAL A 157 15.60 -8.11 14.99
CA VAL A 157 16.99 -8.00 15.48
C VAL A 157 17.93 -8.99 14.76
N HIS A 158 17.44 -10.18 14.42
CA HIS A 158 18.21 -11.20 13.70
C HIS A 158 18.64 -10.78 12.28
N HIS A 159 18.09 -9.68 11.73
CA HIS A 159 18.46 -9.16 10.40
C HIS A 159 19.45 -8.00 10.42
N PHE A 160 19.83 -7.44 11.57
CA PHE A 160 20.59 -6.19 11.63
C PHE A 160 22.02 -6.28 11.04
N GLY A 161 22.56 -7.49 10.89
CA GLY A 161 23.84 -7.75 10.22
C GLY A 161 23.70 -8.10 8.73
N ASN A 162 22.47 -8.20 8.20
CA ASN A 162 22.24 -8.58 6.82
C ASN A 162 22.38 -7.34 5.91
N PRO A 163 23.31 -7.32 4.93
CA PRO A 163 23.51 -6.16 4.06
C PRO A 163 22.32 -5.85 3.13
N ARG A 164 21.32 -6.75 3.08
CA ARG A 164 20.09 -6.58 2.30
C ARG A 164 18.91 -6.05 3.13
N PHE A 165 19.14 -5.81 4.42
CA PHE A 165 18.10 -5.36 5.34
C PHE A 165 18.37 -3.93 5.80
N GLU A 166 17.34 -3.09 5.72
CA GLU A 166 17.35 -1.73 6.23
C GLU A 166 16.10 -1.50 7.09
N LEU A 167 16.25 -0.78 8.20
CA LEU A 167 15.15 -0.40 9.07
C LEU A 167 15.09 1.11 9.21
N ILE A 168 13.96 1.69 8.80
CA ILE A 168 13.67 3.12 8.91
C ILE A 168 12.57 3.30 9.94
N ARG A 169 12.91 3.96 11.06
CA ARG A 169 11.92 4.36 12.06
C ARG A 169 11.13 5.56 11.54
N HIS A 170 9.92 5.34 11.04
CA HIS A 170 9.12 6.37 10.39
C HIS A 170 7.62 6.08 10.48
N ASP A 171 6.79 7.12 10.58
CA ASP A 171 5.33 7.01 10.59
C ASP A 171 4.81 7.29 9.17
N VAL A 172 4.04 6.35 8.60
CA VAL A 172 3.56 6.43 7.21
C VAL A 172 2.65 7.63 6.94
N VAL A 173 2.08 8.25 7.98
CA VAL A 173 1.33 9.50 7.85
C VAL A 173 2.19 10.67 7.35
N GLU A 174 3.50 10.58 7.56
CA GLU A 174 4.47 11.53 7.03
C GLU A 174 5.02 11.03 5.68
N PRO A 175 5.21 11.92 4.68
CA PRO A 175 5.78 11.54 3.40
C PRO A 175 7.21 10.99 3.53
N ILE A 176 7.56 10.05 2.65
CA ILE A 176 8.92 9.51 2.53
C ILE A 176 9.29 9.33 1.05
N LEU A 177 10.56 9.54 0.72
CA LEU A 177 11.09 9.34 -0.62
C LEU A 177 12.03 8.14 -0.62
N LEU A 178 11.66 7.10 -1.39
CA LEU A 178 12.45 5.89 -1.58
C LEU A 178 12.42 5.48 -3.05
N GLU A 179 13.39 4.68 -3.46
CA GLU A 179 13.44 4.01 -4.76
C GLU A 179 13.31 2.51 -4.53
N VAL A 180 12.17 1.94 -4.90
CA VAL A 180 11.80 0.54 -4.65
C VAL A 180 10.98 0.01 -5.82
N ASP A 181 11.01 -1.30 -6.02
CA ASP A 181 10.21 -2.00 -7.05
C ASP A 181 8.82 -2.40 -6.53
N GLN A 182 8.71 -2.73 -5.24
CA GLN A 182 7.47 -3.22 -4.63
C GLN A 182 7.23 -2.59 -3.25
N ILE A 183 5.96 -2.37 -2.92
CA ILE A 183 5.49 -1.85 -1.63
C ILE A 183 4.47 -2.82 -1.05
N TYR A 184 4.80 -3.45 0.08
CA TYR A 184 3.84 -4.16 0.91
C TYR A 184 3.38 -3.24 2.03
N HIS A 185 2.13 -2.76 1.96
CA HIS A 185 1.58 -1.80 2.91
C HIS A 185 0.82 -2.51 4.04
N LEU A 186 1.50 -2.77 5.16
CA LEU A 186 0.96 -3.45 6.35
C LEU A 186 0.77 -2.51 7.55
N ALA A 187 1.23 -1.26 7.46
CA ALA A 187 1.16 -0.30 8.56
C ALA A 187 -0.28 0.07 8.92
N CYS A 188 -0.84 -0.57 9.94
CA CYS A 188 -2.09 -0.20 10.61
C CYS A 188 -2.23 -1.01 11.91
N PRO A 189 -2.67 -0.43 13.05
CA PRO A 189 -3.01 -1.22 14.22
C PRO A 189 -4.20 -2.16 13.90
N ALA A 190 -4.02 -3.46 14.13
CA ALA A 190 -5.00 -4.49 13.72
C ALA A 190 -5.87 -5.06 14.85
N SER A 191 -5.41 -4.94 16.11
CA SER A 191 -6.17 -5.43 17.27
C SER A 191 -7.26 -4.43 17.68
N PRO A 192 -8.47 -4.90 18.07
CA PRO A 192 -9.52 -4.05 18.63
C PRO A 192 -9.09 -3.19 19.81
N VAL A 193 -8.22 -3.71 20.66
CA VAL A 193 -7.69 -2.95 21.80
C VAL A 193 -6.85 -1.78 21.31
N HIS A 194 -5.98 -2.03 20.32
CA HIS A 194 -5.03 -1.03 19.84
C HIS A 194 -5.65 0.01 18.90
N TYR A 195 -6.54 -0.38 17.99
CA TYR A 195 -7.13 0.60 17.07
C TYR A 195 -8.20 1.48 17.73
N LYS A 196 -8.87 0.98 18.78
CA LYS A 196 -9.81 1.77 19.61
C LYS A 196 -9.09 2.71 20.59
N TYR A 197 -7.85 2.40 20.96
CA TYR A 197 -7.07 3.25 21.88
C TYR A 197 -6.87 4.67 21.32
N ASN A 198 -6.61 4.79 20.02
CA ASN A 198 -6.50 6.09 19.35
C ASN A 198 -7.17 6.06 17.97
N PRO A 199 -8.50 6.22 17.90
CA PRO A 199 -9.26 6.07 16.65
C PRO A 199 -8.88 7.13 15.61
N VAL A 200 -8.51 8.34 16.05
CA VAL A 200 -8.03 9.41 15.17
C VAL A 200 -6.70 9.03 14.53
N LYS A 201 -5.76 8.43 15.27
CA LYS A 201 -4.51 7.93 14.70
C LYS A 201 -4.75 6.75 13.76
N THR A 202 -5.66 5.84 14.11
CA THR A 202 -6.04 4.70 13.25
C THR A 202 -6.53 5.17 11.88
N ILE A 203 -7.50 6.09 11.85
CA ILE A 203 -8.06 6.56 10.57
C ILE A 203 -7.02 7.37 9.77
N LYS A 204 -6.20 8.21 10.43
CA LYS A 204 -5.10 8.92 9.77
C LYS A 204 -4.09 7.96 9.14
N THR A 205 -3.74 6.89 9.84
CA THR A 205 -2.81 5.87 9.33
C THR A 205 -3.38 5.18 8.10
N ASN A 206 -4.65 4.76 8.14
CA ASN A 206 -5.31 4.13 6.99
C ASN A 206 -5.46 5.08 5.79
N VAL A 207 -5.80 6.35 6.00
CA VAL A 207 -6.07 7.29 4.90
C VAL A 207 -4.79 7.98 4.42
N MET A 208 -4.14 8.75 5.29
CA MET A 208 -2.94 9.52 4.94
C MET A 208 -1.75 8.61 4.65
N GLY A 209 -1.60 7.53 5.43
CA GLY A 209 -0.54 6.53 5.20
C GLY A 209 -0.67 5.86 3.84
N THR A 210 -1.87 5.44 3.47
CA THR A 210 -2.15 4.85 2.15
C THR A 210 -1.92 5.87 1.04
N LEU A 211 -2.40 7.11 1.18
CA LEU A 211 -2.16 8.18 0.19
C LEU A 211 -0.66 8.43 -0.05
N ASN A 212 0.14 8.52 1.01
CA ASN A 212 1.58 8.74 0.89
C ASN A 212 2.28 7.57 0.19
N MET A 213 1.93 6.33 0.52
CA MET A 213 2.55 5.16 -0.09
C MET A 213 2.09 4.92 -1.54
N LEU A 214 0.83 5.22 -1.87
CA LEU A 214 0.34 5.24 -3.26
C LEU A 214 0.99 6.36 -4.07
N GLY A 215 1.17 7.54 -3.47
CA GLY A 215 1.92 8.64 -4.08
C GLY A 215 3.38 8.27 -4.37
N LEU A 216 4.02 7.56 -3.45
CA LEU A 216 5.35 6.96 -3.65
C LEU A 216 5.34 5.97 -4.80
N ALA A 217 4.41 5.00 -4.79
CA ALA A 217 4.26 3.98 -5.83
C ALA A 217 4.11 4.61 -7.22
N LYS A 218 3.20 5.58 -7.36
CA LYS A 218 2.99 6.33 -8.59
C LYS A 218 4.26 7.01 -9.10
N ARG A 219 5.01 7.66 -8.20
CA ARG A 219 6.19 8.45 -8.60
C ARG A 219 7.29 7.57 -9.21
N ILE A 220 7.49 6.38 -8.67
CA ILE A 220 8.62 5.50 -9.01
C ILE A 220 8.21 4.28 -9.85
N GLY A 221 6.92 4.11 -10.13
CA GLY A 221 6.40 2.94 -10.85
C GLY A 221 6.46 1.64 -10.04
N ALA A 222 6.37 1.70 -8.71
CA ALA A 222 6.39 0.51 -7.86
C ALA A 222 5.02 -0.19 -7.84
N ARG A 223 5.03 -1.52 -7.81
CA ARG A 223 3.82 -2.32 -7.55
C ARG A 223 3.43 -2.21 -6.08
N PHE A 224 2.15 -1.97 -5.81
CA PHE A 224 1.63 -1.69 -4.47
C PHE A 224 0.66 -2.78 -4.01
N LEU A 225 0.92 -3.40 -2.86
CA LEU A 225 -0.01 -4.31 -2.21
C LEU A 225 -0.56 -3.68 -0.94
N LEU A 226 -1.88 -3.50 -0.90
CA LEU A 226 -2.62 -3.12 0.29
C LEU A 226 -3.00 -4.39 1.07
N THR A 227 -2.67 -4.39 2.36
CA THR A 227 -3.29 -5.34 3.29
C THR A 227 -4.60 -4.77 3.83
N SER A 228 -5.70 -5.21 3.22
CA SER A 228 -7.05 -5.00 3.71
C SER A 228 -7.42 -6.11 4.72
N THR A 229 -8.70 -6.27 5.02
CA THR A 229 -9.19 -7.11 6.11
C THR A 229 -10.58 -7.66 5.79
N SER A 230 -10.94 -8.80 6.38
CA SER A 230 -12.32 -9.30 6.36
C SER A 230 -13.32 -8.34 7.02
N GLU A 231 -12.87 -7.42 7.88
CA GLU A 231 -13.75 -6.44 8.53
C GLU A 231 -14.39 -5.44 7.55
N VAL A 232 -13.90 -5.35 6.30
CA VAL A 232 -14.59 -4.57 5.25
C VAL A 232 -15.97 -5.14 4.90
N TYR A 233 -16.21 -6.40 5.25
CA TYR A 233 -17.51 -7.06 5.12
C TYR A 233 -18.45 -6.76 6.30
N GLY A 234 -17.94 -6.27 7.44
CA GLY A 234 -18.72 -5.88 8.61
C GLY A 234 -19.43 -7.04 9.30
N ASP A 235 -20.74 -6.89 9.51
CA ASP A 235 -21.64 -7.96 10.00
C ASP A 235 -22.37 -8.58 8.80
N PRO A 236 -21.75 -9.54 8.09
CA PRO A 236 -22.18 -9.93 6.76
C PRO A 236 -23.54 -10.63 6.78
N LEU A 237 -24.36 -10.30 5.76
CA LEU A 237 -25.64 -10.96 5.52
C LEU A 237 -25.52 -12.21 4.63
N GLU A 238 -24.29 -12.52 4.18
CA GLU A 238 -23.96 -13.64 3.30
C GLU A 238 -22.85 -14.51 3.92
N HIS A 239 -22.96 -15.83 3.73
CA HIS A 239 -21.97 -16.79 4.19
C HIS A 239 -21.77 -17.91 3.14
N PRO A 240 -20.53 -18.19 2.69
CA PRO A 240 -19.28 -17.49 2.99
C PRO A 240 -19.20 -16.11 2.32
N GLN A 241 -18.33 -15.22 2.82
CA GLN A 241 -18.14 -13.87 2.25
C GLN A 241 -17.25 -13.93 1.01
N LYS A 242 -17.83 -13.63 -0.15
CA LYS A 242 -17.11 -13.52 -1.43
C LYS A 242 -16.60 -12.09 -1.64
N GLU A 243 -15.57 -11.92 -2.46
CA GLU A 243 -14.96 -10.63 -2.78
C GLU A 243 -15.93 -9.64 -3.43
N THR A 244 -16.96 -10.16 -4.10
CA THR A 244 -18.05 -9.38 -4.72
C THR A 244 -19.00 -8.75 -3.71
N TYR A 245 -19.03 -9.23 -2.46
CA TYR A 245 -19.90 -8.70 -1.41
C TYR A 245 -19.42 -7.32 -0.96
N TRP A 246 -20.35 -6.37 -0.86
CA TRP A 246 -20.04 -4.97 -0.52
C TRP A 246 -19.81 -4.72 0.96
N GLY A 247 -20.24 -5.64 1.83
CA GLY A 247 -20.19 -5.49 3.28
C GLY A 247 -21.40 -4.80 3.87
N ASN A 248 -21.65 -5.09 5.14
CA ASN A 248 -22.67 -4.47 5.98
C ASN A 248 -21.97 -3.83 7.20
N VAL A 249 -21.48 -2.61 7.00
CA VAL A 249 -20.62 -1.90 7.96
C VAL A 249 -21.34 -0.65 8.46
N ASN A 250 -21.33 -0.43 9.77
CA ASN A 250 -21.79 0.82 10.36
C ASN A 250 -20.69 1.89 10.24
N PRO A 251 -20.91 3.04 9.57
CA PRO A 251 -19.87 4.04 9.33
C PRO A 251 -19.55 4.92 10.55
N ILE A 252 -20.36 4.90 11.60
CA ILE A 252 -20.22 5.77 12.79
C ILE A 252 -20.07 4.99 14.11
N GLY A 253 -19.93 3.67 14.04
CA GLY A 253 -19.66 2.82 15.20
C GLY A 253 -18.24 3.03 15.76
N GLU A 254 -18.00 2.53 16.96
CA GLU A 254 -16.69 2.64 17.62
C GLU A 254 -15.55 1.97 16.83
N ARG A 255 -15.89 0.97 16.01
CA ARG A 255 -14.95 0.23 15.18
C ARG A 255 -14.68 0.89 13.82
N SER A 256 -15.50 1.85 13.42
CA SER A 256 -15.48 2.43 12.08
C SER A 256 -14.16 3.13 11.74
N CYS A 257 -13.39 3.60 12.73
CA CYS A 257 -12.05 4.15 12.50
C CYS A 257 -11.09 3.16 11.81
N TYR A 258 -11.28 1.85 12.04
CA TYR A 258 -10.55 0.77 11.38
C TYR A 258 -11.32 0.29 10.14
N ASP A 259 -12.60 -0.05 10.28
CA ASP A 259 -13.40 -0.66 9.23
C ASP A 259 -13.54 0.27 8.01
N GLU A 260 -13.99 1.52 8.21
CA GLU A 260 -14.09 2.52 7.13
C GLU A 260 -12.72 3.01 6.68
N GLY A 261 -11.72 2.99 7.56
CA GLY A 261 -10.34 3.28 7.19
C GLY A 261 -9.82 2.29 6.14
N LYS A 262 -10.03 1.00 6.34
CA LYS A 262 -9.63 -0.05 5.40
C LYS A 262 -10.46 -0.03 4.13
N ARG A 263 -11.78 0.21 4.21
CA ARG A 263 -12.64 0.41 3.03
C ARG A 263 -12.18 1.59 2.19
N THR A 264 -11.89 2.73 2.82
CA THR A 264 -11.35 3.92 2.14
C THR A 264 -10.00 3.63 1.52
N ALA A 265 -9.12 2.88 2.19
CA ALA A 265 -7.82 2.49 1.62
C ALA A 265 -7.97 1.62 0.36
N GLU A 266 -8.95 0.71 0.30
CA GLU A 266 -9.26 -0.03 -0.93
C GLU A 266 -9.73 0.91 -2.05
N THR A 267 -10.60 1.88 -1.74
CA THR A 267 -11.04 2.90 -2.71
C THR A 267 -9.85 3.68 -3.27
N LEU A 268 -8.97 4.18 -2.40
CA LEU A 268 -7.76 4.92 -2.79
C LEU A 268 -6.86 4.08 -3.71
N ALA A 269 -6.61 2.82 -3.36
CA ALA A 269 -5.79 1.93 -4.20
C ALA A 269 -6.39 1.76 -5.60
N MET A 270 -7.70 1.53 -5.68
CA MET A 270 -8.38 1.36 -6.97
C MET A 270 -8.50 2.65 -7.78
N ASP A 271 -8.58 3.82 -7.13
CA ASP A 271 -8.57 5.11 -7.81
C ASP A 271 -7.20 5.43 -8.40
N TYR A 272 -6.11 5.12 -7.68
CA TYR A 272 -4.75 5.23 -8.23
C TYR A 272 -4.51 4.26 -9.38
N HIS A 273 -5.09 3.06 -9.33
CA HIS A 273 -5.05 2.12 -10.44
C HIS A 273 -5.76 2.68 -11.68
N ARG A 274 -7.02 3.11 -11.54
CA ARG A 274 -7.82 3.61 -12.67
C ARG A 274 -7.36 4.97 -13.21
N GLY A 275 -6.84 5.84 -12.35
CA GLY A 275 -6.53 7.23 -12.69
C GLY A 275 -5.04 7.52 -12.91
N ALA A 276 -4.14 6.62 -12.53
CA ALA A 276 -2.70 6.81 -12.63
C ALA A 276 -1.92 5.53 -12.98
N ASP A 277 -2.61 4.48 -13.43
CA ASP A 277 -2.05 3.20 -13.87
C ASP A 277 -1.10 2.54 -12.86
N VAL A 278 -1.30 2.81 -11.57
CA VAL A 278 -0.53 2.14 -10.52
C VAL A 278 -0.93 0.67 -10.47
N GLU A 279 0.06 -0.23 -10.52
CA GLU A 279 -0.19 -1.65 -10.32
C GLU A 279 -0.53 -1.91 -8.85
N VAL A 280 -1.78 -2.24 -8.57
CA VAL A 280 -2.27 -2.50 -7.21
C VAL A 280 -2.70 -3.94 -7.00
N ARG A 281 -2.51 -4.42 -5.77
CA ARG A 281 -2.99 -5.69 -5.25
C ARG A 281 -3.69 -5.43 -3.92
N ILE A 282 -4.82 -6.07 -3.67
CA ILE A 282 -5.58 -5.89 -2.42
C ILE A 282 -5.79 -7.26 -1.78
N ALA A 283 -5.17 -7.50 -0.64
CA ALA A 283 -5.36 -8.72 0.14
C ALA A 283 -6.38 -8.47 1.24
N ARG A 284 -7.55 -9.10 1.19
CA ARG A 284 -8.52 -9.11 2.30
C ARG A 284 -8.18 -10.24 3.25
N ILE A 285 -7.50 -9.89 4.34
CA ILE A 285 -6.92 -10.86 5.27
C ILE A 285 -7.98 -11.27 6.31
N PHE A 286 -8.17 -12.58 6.46
CA PHE A 286 -8.99 -13.20 7.50
C PHE A 286 -8.15 -13.46 8.78
N ASN A 287 -8.81 -13.93 9.84
CA ASN A 287 -8.15 -14.15 11.14
C ASN A 287 -6.88 -14.98 11.00
N THR A 288 -5.76 -14.37 11.37
CA THR A 288 -4.43 -14.99 11.25
C THR A 288 -3.77 -15.08 12.62
N TYR A 289 -3.14 -16.22 12.90
CA TYR A 289 -2.43 -16.50 14.15
C TYR A 289 -1.04 -17.11 13.90
N GLY A 290 -0.17 -17.05 14.91
CA GLY A 290 1.18 -17.63 14.86
C GLY A 290 2.19 -16.92 15.75
N PRO A 291 3.48 -17.31 15.68
CA PRO A 291 4.55 -16.70 16.46
C PRO A 291 4.66 -15.19 16.25
N ARG A 292 5.12 -14.43 17.26
CA ARG A 292 5.23 -12.95 17.25
C ARG A 292 3.88 -12.20 17.26
N MET A 293 2.74 -12.90 17.31
CA MET A 293 1.46 -12.28 17.66
C MET A 293 1.53 -11.77 19.12
N CYS A 294 0.95 -10.60 19.40
CA CYS A 294 0.93 -10.08 20.76
C CYS A 294 0.02 -10.97 21.65
N LEU A 295 0.47 -11.31 22.85
CA LEU A 295 -0.32 -12.15 23.77
C LEU A 295 -1.59 -11.43 24.26
N ASP A 296 -1.50 -10.13 24.49
CA ASP A 296 -2.63 -9.30 24.92
C ASP A 296 -3.25 -8.56 23.72
N ASP A 297 -3.24 -9.20 22.55
CA ASP A 297 -3.84 -8.68 21.33
C ASP A 297 -5.38 -8.62 21.39
N GLY A 298 -6.00 -9.32 22.36
CA GLY A 298 -7.45 -9.27 22.58
C GLY A 298 -8.27 -10.12 21.61
N ARG A 299 -7.64 -10.75 20.60
CA ARG A 299 -8.26 -11.78 19.76
C ARG A 299 -8.33 -13.13 20.50
N VAL A 300 -9.25 -14.00 20.06
CA VAL A 300 -9.58 -15.24 20.78
C VAL A 300 -8.39 -16.19 20.96
N VAL A 301 -7.63 -16.45 19.90
CA VAL A 301 -6.46 -17.36 19.94
C VAL A 301 -5.41 -16.86 20.94
N SER A 302 -5.06 -15.57 20.89
CA SER A 302 -4.08 -14.99 21.82
C SER A 302 -4.59 -15.01 23.26
N ASN A 303 -5.88 -14.73 23.49
CA ASN A 303 -6.45 -14.74 24.83
C ASN A 303 -6.44 -16.15 25.43
N PHE A 304 -6.84 -17.17 24.67
CA PHE A 304 -6.82 -18.56 25.13
C PHE A 304 -5.40 -19.03 25.44
N VAL A 305 -4.46 -18.79 24.52
CA VAL A 305 -3.04 -19.14 24.76
C VAL A 305 -2.49 -18.41 25.98
N ALA A 306 -2.78 -17.12 26.14
CA ALA A 306 -2.33 -16.35 27.29
C ALA A 306 -2.95 -16.84 28.61
N GLN A 307 -4.25 -17.17 28.62
CA GLN A 307 -4.95 -17.74 29.77
C GLN A 307 -4.37 -19.12 30.13
N ALA A 308 -4.16 -20.00 29.15
CA ALA A 308 -3.56 -21.31 29.37
C ALA A 308 -2.14 -21.22 29.95
N ILE A 309 -1.27 -20.36 29.40
CA ILE A 309 0.09 -20.13 29.90
C ILE A 309 0.06 -19.57 31.33
N ARG A 310 -0.86 -18.64 31.61
CA ARG A 310 -1.05 -18.02 32.94
C ARG A 310 -1.81 -18.93 33.92
N ARG A 311 -2.20 -20.15 33.51
CA ARG A 311 -3.02 -21.09 34.28
C ARG A 311 -4.33 -20.49 34.77
N GLN A 312 -4.95 -19.65 33.94
CA GLN A 312 -6.25 -19.04 34.16
C GLN A 312 -7.34 -19.79 33.40
N PRO A 313 -8.60 -19.79 33.88
CA PRO A 313 -9.72 -20.37 33.14
C PRO A 313 -9.88 -19.72 31.74
N LEU A 314 -10.11 -20.55 30.73
CA LEU A 314 -10.39 -20.11 29.37
C LEU A 314 -11.78 -19.44 29.30
N THR A 315 -11.84 -18.21 28.80
CA THR A 315 -13.09 -17.44 28.77
C THR A 315 -13.81 -17.55 27.43
N VAL A 316 -14.79 -18.44 27.35
CA VAL A 316 -15.68 -18.56 26.18
C VAL A 316 -16.89 -17.66 26.39
N TYR A 317 -17.10 -16.70 25.48
CA TYR A 317 -18.29 -15.85 25.49
C TYR A 317 -19.47 -16.55 24.80
N GLY A 318 -20.65 -16.51 25.43
CA GLY A 318 -21.85 -17.14 24.89
C GLY A 318 -21.86 -18.66 25.13
N ASP A 319 -22.44 -19.40 24.18
CA ASP A 319 -22.51 -20.87 24.24
C ASP A 319 -21.30 -21.58 23.60
N GLY A 320 -20.38 -20.81 22.99
CA GLY A 320 -19.15 -21.30 22.38
C GLY A 320 -19.35 -22.01 21.03
N LYS A 321 -20.58 -22.09 20.51
CA LYS A 321 -20.89 -22.76 19.24
C LYS A 321 -20.64 -21.90 18.02
N GLN A 322 -20.40 -20.60 18.22
CA GLN A 322 -20.03 -19.70 17.15
C GLN A 322 -18.73 -20.17 16.48
N THR A 323 -18.72 -20.25 15.16
CA THR A 323 -17.57 -20.69 14.39
C THR A 323 -16.72 -19.53 13.93
N ARG A 324 -15.41 -19.75 13.82
CA ARG A 324 -14.47 -18.86 13.13
C ARG A 324 -13.47 -19.71 12.36
N SER A 325 -12.96 -19.16 11.27
CA SER A 325 -11.82 -19.73 10.58
C SER A 325 -10.52 -19.04 10.99
N PHE A 326 -9.43 -19.81 11.00
CA PHE A 326 -8.11 -19.35 11.40
C PHE A 326 -7.04 -19.79 10.39
N GLN A 327 -6.29 -18.82 9.90
CA GLN A 327 -5.17 -19.02 8.99
C GLN A 327 -3.85 -18.95 9.76
N TYR A 328 -2.93 -19.88 9.49
CA TYR A 328 -1.60 -19.79 10.07
C TYR A 328 -0.74 -18.77 9.30
N VAL A 329 0.12 -18.03 10.00
CA VAL A 329 0.85 -16.88 9.44
C VAL A 329 1.71 -17.21 8.23
N SER A 330 2.29 -18.42 8.14
CA SER A 330 3.09 -18.80 6.97
C SER A 330 2.25 -18.90 5.70
N ASP A 331 1.00 -19.36 5.81
CA ASP A 331 0.09 -19.45 4.66
C ASP A 331 -0.32 -18.07 4.19
N LEU A 332 -0.59 -17.15 5.12
CA LEU A 332 -0.84 -15.76 4.79
C LEU A 332 0.35 -15.14 4.06
N VAL A 333 1.57 -15.30 4.58
CA VAL A 333 2.78 -14.73 3.96
C VAL A 333 3.01 -15.31 2.56
N ASN A 334 2.79 -16.61 2.37
CA ASN A 334 2.85 -17.23 1.04
C ASN A 334 1.77 -16.64 0.10
N GLY A 335 0.54 -16.44 0.60
CA GLY A 335 -0.55 -15.82 -0.15
C GLY A 335 -0.26 -14.36 -0.55
N LEU A 336 0.30 -13.55 0.35
CA LEU A 336 0.69 -12.16 0.07
C LEU A 336 1.76 -12.10 -1.03
N VAL A 337 2.77 -12.96 -0.94
CA VAL A 337 3.83 -13.05 -1.95
C VAL A 337 3.27 -13.50 -3.29
N ALA A 338 2.41 -14.52 -3.31
CA ALA A 338 1.79 -15.00 -4.54
C ALA A 338 0.89 -13.93 -5.19
N LEU A 339 0.12 -13.20 -4.39
CA LEU A 339 -0.74 -12.11 -4.87
C LEU A 339 0.09 -10.95 -5.44
N MET A 340 1.20 -10.57 -4.77
CA MET A 340 2.11 -9.54 -5.27
C MET A 340 2.75 -9.96 -6.60
N ASP A 341 3.22 -11.20 -6.71
CA ASP A 341 3.88 -11.71 -7.92
C ASP A 341 2.88 -11.94 -9.07
N GLY A 342 1.61 -12.21 -8.77
CA GLY A 342 0.55 -12.45 -9.76
C GLY A 342 0.00 -11.19 -10.43
N GLU A 343 -0.89 -11.40 -11.41
CA GLU A 343 -1.50 -10.35 -12.25
C GLU A 343 -2.93 -9.95 -11.83
N HIS A 344 -3.47 -10.56 -10.77
CA HIS A 344 -4.82 -10.28 -10.28
C HIS A 344 -4.95 -8.83 -9.78
N VAL A 345 -5.84 -8.06 -10.39
CA VAL A 345 -6.16 -6.70 -9.97
C VAL A 345 -7.42 -6.72 -9.12
N GLY A 346 -7.39 -5.99 -8.01
CA GLY A 346 -8.52 -5.87 -7.09
C GLY A 346 -8.40 -6.76 -5.85
N PRO A 347 -9.49 -6.88 -5.07
CA PRO A 347 -9.50 -7.63 -3.82
C PRO A 347 -9.37 -9.14 -4.06
N PHE A 348 -8.67 -9.80 -3.15
CA PHE A 348 -8.53 -11.24 -3.07
C PHE A 348 -8.57 -11.67 -1.60
N ASN A 349 -9.43 -12.61 -1.24
CA ASN A 349 -9.52 -13.12 0.11
C ASN A 349 -8.35 -14.06 0.42
N LEU A 350 -7.62 -13.78 1.51
CA LEU A 350 -6.59 -14.66 2.05
C LEU A 350 -7.05 -15.16 3.43
N GLY A 351 -7.39 -16.43 3.49
CA GLY A 351 -7.90 -17.10 4.68
C GLY A 351 -7.91 -18.61 4.54
N ASN A 352 -8.10 -19.31 5.65
CA ASN A 352 -8.39 -20.74 5.66
C ASN A 352 -9.92 -20.90 5.70
N PRO A 353 -10.55 -21.72 4.84
CA PRO A 353 -12.00 -21.95 4.91
C PRO A 353 -12.41 -22.91 6.04
N GLY A 354 -11.45 -23.61 6.67
CA GLY A 354 -11.74 -24.49 7.81
C GLY A 354 -12.26 -23.71 9.01
N GLU A 355 -13.49 -24.02 9.40
CA GLU A 355 -14.15 -23.42 10.56
C GLU A 355 -14.04 -24.30 11.80
N PHE A 356 -13.87 -23.66 12.95
CA PHE A 356 -13.85 -24.29 14.26
C PHE A 356 -14.78 -23.53 15.19
N THR A 357 -15.52 -24.25 16.04
CA THR A 357 -16.26 -23.65 17.15
C THR A 357 -15.30 -23.07 18.18
N MET A 358 -15.76 -22.14 19.02
CA MET A 358 -14.91 -21.60 20.09
C MET A 358 -14.61 -22.65 21.17
N LEU A 359 -15.48 -23.66 21.31
CA LEU A 359 -15.23 -24.81 22.19
C LEU A 359 -14.12 -25.71 21.64
N GLU A 360 -14.18 -26.10 20.36
CA GLU A 360 -13.12 -26.89 19.71
C GLU A 360 -11.77 -26.17 19.71
N LEU A 361 -11.76 -24.84 19.71
CA LEU A 361 -10.53 -24.05 19.83
C LEU A 361 -10.00 -23.99 21.27
N ALA A 362 -10.88 -24.12 22.27
CA ALA A 362 -10.53 -24.05 23.67
C ALA A 362 -10.06 -25.40 24.24
N GLU A 363 -10.64 -26.50 23.75
CA GLU A 363 -10.17 -27.88 23.95
C GLU A 363 -8.79 -28.10 23.34
#